data_AF-A0A485CR71-F1
#
_entry.id   AF-A0A485CR71-F1
#
_cell.length_a   1.000
_cell.length_b   1.000
_cell.length_c   1.000
_cell.angle_alpha   90.00
_cell.angle_beta   90.00
_cell.angle_gamma   90.00
#
_symmetry.space_group_name_H-M   'P 1'
#
loop_
_entity.id
_entity.type
_entity.pdbx_description
1 polymer ?
#
loop_
_entity_poly.entity_id
_entity_poly.type
_entity_poly.pdbx_seq_one_letter_code
_entity_poly.pdbx_strand_id
1 'polypeptide(L)' 'MTENSHKMTKLASQVVVLAYDGLCTFEFGVAVEIFGLPRPEMGEHWYRFAVGCS' A
#
# COMPACT_ATOMS: atom_id res chain seq x y z
N MET A 1 18.74 31.64 -8.65
CA MET A 1 18.83 31.07 -7.29
C MET A 1 17.41 30.74 -6.88
N THR A 2 16.97 29.52 -6.57
CA THR A 2 17.56 28.21 -6.26
C THR A 2 16.33 27.29 -6.40
N GLU A 3 16.30 26.37 -7.37
CA GLU A 3 16.59 24.94 -7.14
C GLU A 3 15.41 24.20 -6.47
N ASN A 4 14.88 23.20 -7.19
CA ASN A 4 14.23 21.98 -6.67
C ASN A 4 13.25 22.11 -5.49
N SER A 5 11.97 21.74 -5.66
CA SER A 5 11.38 20.84 -4.63
C SER A 5 10.03 20.21 -4.92
N HIS A 6 9.17 20.77 -5.78
CA HIS A 6 7.82 20.20 -5.97
C HIS A 6 7.60 19.49 -7.31
N LYS A 7 8.68 18.95 -7.87
CA LYS A 7 8.60 17.76 -8.73
C LYS A 7 8.32 16.54 -7.85
N MET A 8 7.32 16.65 -6.98
CA MET A 8 6.83 15.55 -6.16
C MET A 8 5.93 14.77 -7.09
N THR A 9 6.55 13.93 -7.94
CA THR A 9 5.87 12.80 -8.54
C THR A 9 5.03 12.19 -7.43
N LYS A 10 3.70 12.32 -7.52
CA LYS A 10 2.76 11.77 -6.56
C LYS A 10 2.87 10.26 -6.70
N LEU A 11 3.87 9.69 -6.03
CA LEU A 11 4.05 8.24 -5.94
C LEU A 11 2.76 7.72 -5.33
N ALA A 12 2.19 6.69 -5.96
CA ALA A 12 0.97 6.05 -5.46
C ALA A 12 1.12 5.75 -3.96
N SER A 13 0.08 6.01 -3.17
CA SER A 13 0.11 5.73 -1.73
C SER A 13 0.48 4.27 -1.49
N GLN A 14 1.32 3.96 -0.51
CA GLN A 14 1.71 2.56 -0.25
C GLN A 14 0.98 2.04 0.99
N VAL A 15 0.33 0.88 0.86
CA VAL A 15 -0.33 0.16 1.95
C VAL A 15 0.49 -1.10 2.22
N VAL A 16 0.92 -1.27 3.47
CA VAL A 16 1.71 -2.43 3.90
C VAL A 16 1.00 -3.13 5.05
N VAL A 17 0.76 -4.42 4.91
CA VAL A 17 0.29 -5.28 6.01
C VAL A 17 1.49 -5.94 6.66
N LEU A 18 1.65 -5.73 7.96
CA LEU A 18 2.70 -6.40 8.73
C LEU A 18 2.20 -7.76 9.21
N ALA A 19 2.81 -8.84 8.72
CA ALA A 19 2.66 -10.17 9.26
C ALA A 19 3.63 -10.34 10.44
N TYR A 20 3.11 -10.76 11.59
CA TYR A 20 3.87 -10.99 12.82
C TYR A 20 3.31 -12.19 13.59
N ASP A 21 4.13 -12.74 14.48
CA ASP A 21 3.75 -13.91 15.29
C ASP A 21 2.58 -13.58 16.21
N GLY A 22 1.53 -14.41 16.15
CA GLY A 22 0.29 -14.19 16.89
C GLY A 22 -0.73 -13.28 16.20
N LEU A 23 -0.45 -12.78 14.98
CA LEU A 23 -1.46 -12.12 14.16
C LEU A 23 -2.59 -13.11 13.84
N CYS A 24 -3.84 -12.71 14.10
CA CYS A 24 -4.98 -13.53 13.74
C CYS A 24 -5.09 -13.63 12.21
N THR A 25 -5.09 -14.86 11.67
CA THR A 25 -5.20 -15.11 10.22
C THR A 25 -6.44 -14.48 9.61
N PHE A 26 -7.51 -14.32 10.40
CA PHE A 26 -8.73 -13.65 9.96
C PHE A 26 -8.51 -12.16 9.68
N GLU A 27 -7.86 -11.43 10.59
CA GLU A 27 -7.58 -10.00 10.44
C GLU A 27 -6.63 -9.75 9.25
N PHE A 28 -5.63 -10.63 9.10
CA PHE A 28 -4.78 -10.63 7.92
C PHE A 28 -5.58 -10.86 6.63
N GLY A 29 -6.48 -11.85 6.64
CA GLY A 29 -7.35 -12.18 5.50
C GLY A 29 -8.20 -10.99 5.05
N VAL A 30 -8.82 -10.27 6.00
CA VAL A 30 -9.60 -9.06 5.70
C VAL A 30 -8.74 -7.99 5.04
N ALA A 31 -7.53 -7.75 5.54
CA ALA A 31 -6.63 -6.76 4.97
C ALA A 31 -6.22 -7.13 3.52
N VAL A 32 -5.94 -8.40 3.26
CA VAL A 32 -5.61 -8.89 1.91
C VAL A 32 -6.82 -8.85 0.97
N GLU A 33 -8.04 -9.12 1.45
CA GLU A 33 -9.24 -9.07 0.62
C GLU A 33 -9.59 -7.63 0.18
N ILE A 34 -9.42 -6.66 1.09
CA ILE A 34 -9.69 -5.25 0.82
C ILE A 34 -8.61 -4.63 -0.07
N PHE A 35 -7.32 -4.86 0.27
CA PHE A 35 -6.19 -4.14 -0.33
C PHE A 35 -5.37 -4.93 -1.35
N GLY A 36 -5.49 -6.26 -1.37
CA GLY A 36 -4.75 -7.12 -2.29
C GLY A 36 -5.35 -7.19 -3.70
N LEU A 37 -6.61 -6.79 -3.85
CA LEU A 37 -7.28 -6.81 -5.15
C LEU A 37 -6.96 -5.54 -5.95
N PRO A 38 -6.49 -5.67 -7.21
CA PRO A 38 -6.31 -4.52 -8.08
C PRO A 38 -7.66 -3.84 -8.31
N ARG A 39 -7.66 -2.50 -8.22
CA ARG A 39 -8.81 -1.65 -8.53
C ARG A 39 -8.44 -0.78 -9.72
N PRO A 40 -8.59 -1.25 -10.96
CA PRO A 40 -8.28 -0.45 -12.14
C PRO A 40 -9.21 0.77 -12.28
N GLU A 41 -10.42 0.73 -11.72
CA GLU A 41 -11.42 1.82 -11.74
C GLU A 41 -10.95 3.08 -11.01
N MET A 42 -9.93 2.91 -10.17
CA MET A 42 -9.41 3.87 -9.22
C MET A 42 -8.19 4.65 -9.75
N GLY A 43 -7.68 4.28 -10.94
CA GLY A 43 -6.53 4.90 -11.60
C GLY A 43 -5.17 4.32 -11.20
N GLU A 44 -4.17 4.48 -12.07
CA GLU A 44 -2.84 3.83 -11.96
C GLU A 44 -2.00 4.25 -10.73
N HIS A 45 -2.41 5.29 -10.00
CA HIS A 45 -1.67 5.83 -8.87
C HIS A 45 -2.48 5.89 -7.57
N TRP A 46 -3.54 5.09 -7.44
CA TRP A 46 -4.30 5.05 -6.18
C TRP A 46 -3.41 4.51 -5.06
N TYR A 47 -2.95 3.26 -5.16
CA TYR A 47 -2.06 2.68 -4.17
C TYR A 47 -1.31 1.46 -4.67
N ARG A 48 -0.21 1.15 -3.98
CA ARG A 48 0.53 -0.11 -4.09
C ARG A 48 0.40 -0.89 -2.79
N PHE A 49 0.09 -2.17 -2.89
CA PHE A 49 -0.04 -3.09 -1.76
C PHE A 49 1.21 -3.96 -1.60
N ALA A 50 1.65 -4.18 -0.36
CA ALA A 50 2.71 -5.11 -0.02
C ALA A 50 2.44 -5.77 1.34
N VAL A 51 3.08 -6.92 1.56
CA VAL A 51 3.11 -7.59 2.87
C VAL A 51 4.54 -7.54 3.36
N GLY A 52 4.74 -6.99 4.56
CA GLY A 52 6.02 -7.03 5.27
C GLY A 52 5.96 -8.11 6.33
N CYS A 53 7.06 -8.85 6.50
CA CYS A 53 7.22 -9.78 7.62
C CYS A 53 8.25 -9.19 8.58
N SER A 54 7.94 -9.21 9.88
CA SER A 54 8.89 -8.84 10.93
C SER A 54 9.82 -9.98 11.29
#